data_AF-A0A382ZLZ7-F1
#
_entry.id   AF-A0A382ZLZ7-F1
#
_cell.length_a   1.000
_cell.length_b   1.000
_cell.length_c   1.000
_cell.angle_alpha   90.00
_cell.angle_beta   90.00
_cell.angle_gamma   90.00
#
_symmetry.space_group_name_H-M   'P 1'
#
loop_
_entity.id
_entity.type
_entity.pdbx_description
1 polymer ?
#
loop_
_entity_poly.entity_id
_entity_poly.type
_entity_poly.pdbx_seq_one_letter_code
_entity_poly.pdbx_strand_id
1 'polypeptide(L)'
;MPYSVDDAFRDEALGHLRKLTGDQASGFREQQLEVIHRLVEERQRVLLVERTGWGKSAGYFIATRMLRDRGAGPTLLISPLLALMRNQIEAAVPMGVRAVTINSENR
;
A
#
# COMPACT_ATOMS: atom_id res chain seq x y z
N MET A 1 5.82 -14.00 18.98
CA MET A 1 4.41 -13.73 19.34
C MET A 1 3.61 -13.63 18.06
N PRO A 2 2.44 -14.27 17.93
CA PRO A 2 1.57 -13.99 16.80
C PRO A 2 1.15 -12.52 16.89
N TYR A 3 1.42 -11.78 15.82
CA TYR A 3 1.02 -10.39 15.70
C TYR A 3 -0.50 -10.31 15.63
N SER A 4 -1.12 -9.74 16.66
CA SER A 4 -2.58 -9.60 16.72
C SER A 4 -2.96 -8.21 16.23
N VAL A 5 -3.65 -8.18 15.09
CA VAL A 5 -4.29 -6.98 14.54
C VAL A 5 -5.77 -7.06 14.88
N ASP A 6 -6.34 -5.95 15.39
CA ASP A 6 -7.76 -5.91 15.69
C ASP A 6 -8.63 -6.05 14.42
N ASP A 7 -9.85 -6.54 14.59
CA ASP A 7 -10.73 -6.85 13.46
C ASP A 7 -11.20 -5.59 12.71
N ALA A 8 -11.32 -4.45 13.40
CA ALA A 8 -11.72 -3.20 12.76
C ALA A 8 -10.66 -2.71 11.78
N PHE A 9 -9.39 -2.75 12.17
CA PHE A 9 -8.26 -2.45 11.30
C PHE A 9 -8.18 -3.43 10.13
N ARG A 10 -8.37 -4.73 10.40
CA ARG A 10 -8.38 -5.77 9.36
C ARG A 10 -9.45 -5.48 8.31
N ASP A 11 -10.67 -5.15 8.74
CA ASP A 11 -11.80 -4.90 7.83
C ASP A 11 -11.59 -3.63 6.99
N GLU A 12 -11.07 -2.55 7.60
CA GLU A 12 -10.67 -1.33 6.89
C GLU A 12 -9.63 -1.66 5.79
N ALA A 13 -8.54 -2.32 6.19
CA ALA A 13 -7.45 -2.67 5.29
C ALA A 13 -7.92 -3.63 4.18
N LEU A 14 -8.79 -4.59 4.49
CA LEU A 14 -9.34 -5.55 3.54
C LEU A 14 -10.26 -4.85 2.52
N GLY A 15 -11.05 -3.87 2.97
CA GLY A 15 -11.84 -3.03 2.07
C GLY A 15 -10.97 -2.29 1.05
N HIS A 16 -9.81 -1.79 1.48
CA HIS A 16 -8.83 -1.19 0.57
C HIS A 16 -8.18 -2.20 -0.36
N LEU A 17 -7.83 -3.40 0.12
CA LEU A 17 -7.29 -4.47 -0.73
C LEU A 17 -8.25 -4.83 -1.86
N ARG A 18 -9.54 -5.04 -1.54
CA ARG A 18 -10.58 -5.39 -2.53
C ARG A 18 -10.79 -4.29 -3.55
N LYS A 19 -10.69 -3.01 -3.16
CA LYS A 19 -10.71 -1.88 -4.09
C LYS A 19 -9.48 -1.86 -4.99
N LEU A 20 -8.31 -2.14 -4.43
CA LEU A 20 -7.05 -2.19 -5.18
C LEU A 20 -7.04 -3.32 -6.22
N THR A 21 -7.54 -4.50 -5.86
CA THR A 21 -7.56 -5.68 -6.75
C THR A 21 -8.77 -5.70 -7.69
N GLY A 22 -9.84 -4.98 -7.35
CA GLY A 22 -11.12 -5.08 -8.05
C GLY A 22 -11.86 -6.39 -7.78
N ASP A 23 -11.44 -7.16 -6.77
CA ASP A 23 -11.97 -8.48 -6.46
C ASP A 23 -12.39 -8.58 -4.98
N GLN A 24 -13.67 -8.89 -4.74
CA GLN A 24 -14.25 -9.01 -3.40
C GLN A 24 -13.80 -10.27 -2.66
N ALA A 25 -13.37 -11.31 -3.38
CA ALA A 25 -12.84 -12.53 -2.79
C ALA A 25 -11.36 -12.40 -2.38
N SER A 26 -10.70 -11.29 -2.73
CA SER A 26 -9.31 -11.05 -2.40
C SER A 26 -9.10 -11.02 -0.88
N GLY A 27 -8.03 -11.70 -0.46
CA GLY A 27 -7.55 -11.74 0.92
C GLY A 27 -6.06 -11.43 1.01
N PHE A 28 -5.60 -11.09 2.21
CA PHE A 28 -4.20 -10.81 2.44
C PHE A 28 -3.35 -12.07 2.27
N ARG A 29 -2.20 -11.88 1.63
CA ARG A 29 -1.09 -12.84 1.70
C ARG A 29 -0.44 -12.76 3.07
N GLU A 30 0.34 -13.78 3.40
CA GLU A 30 1.10 -13.84 4.65
C GLU A 30 1.82 -12.51 4.93
N GLN A 31 1.81 -12.03 6.17
CA GLN A 31 2.50 -10.80 6.64
C GLN A 31 2.05 -9.46 6.01
N GLN A 32 1.22 -9.42 4.96
CA GLN A 32 0.77 -8.14 4.38
C GLN A 32 0.02 -7.26 5.39
N LEU A 33 -0.94 -7.86 6.11
CA LEU A 33 -1.72 -7.13 7.12
C LEU A 33 -0.83 -6.62 8.25
N GLU A 34 0.15 -7.43 8.67
CA GLU A 34 1.13 -7.03 9.68
C GLU A 34 1.95 -5.82 9.24
N VAL A 35 2.50 -5.85 8.02
CA VAL A 35 3.27 -4.74 7.47
C VAL A 35 2.44 -3.45 7.42
N ILE A 36 1.18 -3.55 6.99
CA ILE A 36 0.29 -2.39 6.91
C ILE A 36 0.03 -1.83 8.31
N HIS A 37 -0.27 -2.67 9.30
CA HIS A 37 -0.50 -2.23 10.68
C HIS A 37 0.74 -1.58 11.30
N ARG A 38 1.94 -2.17 11.11
CA ARG A 38 3.20 -1.57 11.57
C ARG A 38 3.44 -0.18 10.99
N LEU A 39 3.10 0.03 9.72
CA LEU A 39 3.25 1.32 9.06
C LEU A 39 2.19 2.35 9.52
N VAL A 40 0.95 1.91 9.71
CA VAL A 40 -0.21 2.78 9.95
C VAL A 40 -0.39 3.11 11.44
N GLU A 41 -0.52 2.09 12.29
CA GLU A 41 -0.79 2.26 13.74
C GLU A 41 0.50 2.50 14.51
N GLU A 42 1.50 1.65 14.30
CA GLU A 42 2.74 1.72 15.09
C GLU A 42 3.72 2.78 14.55
N ARG A 43 3.47 3.31 13.36
CA ARG A 43 4.30 4.33 12.70
C ARG A 43 5.78 3.90 12.59
N GLN A 44 6.01 2.59 12.42
CA GLN A 44 7.35 2.01 12.38
C GLN A 44 7.97 2.04 10.98
N ARG A 45 9.30 1.94 10.95
CA ARG A 45 10.05 1.64 9.72
C ARG A 45 10.06 0.13 9.50
N VAL A 46 9.73 -0.30 8.30
CA VAL A 46 9.66 -1.73 7.92
C VAL A 46 10.66 -2.01 6.80
N LEU A 47 11.47 -3.07 6.97
CA LEU A 47 12.25 -3.69 5.91
C LEU A 47 11.55 -4.97 5.48
N LEU A 48 10.99 -4.99 4.26
CA LEU A 48 10.26 -6.14 3.72
C LEU A 48 11.09 -6.85 2.65
N VAL A 49 11.52 -8.08 2.95
CA VAL A 49 12.28 -8.93 2.03
C VAL A 49 11.40 -10.08 1.55
N GLU A 50 10.91 -9.96 0.32
CA GLU A 50 9.99 -10.93 -0.27
C GLU A 50 10.24 -11.13 -1.76
N ARG A 51 9.86 -12.30 -2.28
CA ARG A 51 10.04 -12.64 -3.70
C ARG A 51 9.26 -11.72 -4.63
N THR A 52 9.69 -11.59 -5.88
CA THR A 52 8.93 -10.88 -6.91
C THR A 52 7.54 -11.50 -7.07
N GLY A 53 6.52 -10.66 -7.29
CA GLY A 53 5.13 -11.11 -7.38
C GLY A 53 4.44 -11.38 -6.04
N TRP A 54 5.13 -11.29 -4.88
CA TRP A 54 4.52 -11.44 -3.55
C TRP A 54 3.44 -10.38 -3.24
N GLY A 55 3.42 -9.25 -3.94
CA GLY A 55 2.40 -8.21 -3.74
C GLY A 55 2.82 -7.12 -2.75
N LYS A 56 4.10 -6.77 -2.74
CA LYS A 56 4.67 -5.71 -1.87
C LYS A 56 3.96 -4.36 -2.08
N SER A 57 3.49 -4.11 -3.30
CA SER A 57 2.79 -2.89 -3.67
C SER A 57 1.47 -2.68 -2.93
N ALA A 58 0.73 -3.75 -2.67
CA ALA A 58 -0.51 -3.64 -1.91
C ALA A 58 -0.25 -3.05 -0.52
N GLY A 59 0.84 -3.45 0.13
CA GLY A 59 1.22 -2.96 1.46
C GLY A 59 1.38 -1.43 1.50
N TYR A 60 2.22 -0.87 0.62
CA TYR A 60 2.45 0.58 0.65
C TYR A 60 1.27 1.39 0.12
N PHE A 61 0.46 0.88 -0.82
CA PHE A 61 -0.71 1.60 -1.31
C PHE A 61 -1.83 1.67 -0.26
N ILE A 62 -2.11 0.54 0.39
CA ILE A 62 -3.12 0.47 1.45
C ILE A 62 -2.67 1.34 2.63
N ALA A 63 -1.42 1.20 3.08
CA ALA A 63 -0.87 2.05 4.13
C ALA A 63 -0.96 3.55 3.75
N THR A 64 -0.60 3.92 2.51
CA THR A 64 -0.72 5.30 2.02
C THR A 64 -2.15 5.81 2.11
N ARG A 65 -3.15 5.01 1.70
CA ARG A 65 -4.54 5.42 1.75
C ARG A 65 -5.01 5.63 3.19
N MET A 66 -4.80 4.66 4.06
CA MET A 66 -5.22 4.74 5.47
C MET A 66 -4.56 5.92 6.18
N LEU A 67 -3.26 6.14 5.96
CA LEU A 67 -2.56 7.29 6.51
C LEU A 67 -3.16 8.62 6.04
N ARG A 68 -3.52 8.73 4.76
CA ARG A 68 -4.16 9.92 4.21
C ARG A 68 -5.59 10.11 4.72
N ASP A 69 -6.36 9.04 4.87
CA ASP A 69 -7.69 9.08 5.51
C ASP A 69 -7.62 9.62 6.94
N ARG A 70 -6.53 9.31 7.63
CA ARG A 70 -6.21 9.79 8.98
C ARG A 70 -5.56 11.18 9.01
N GLY A 71 -5.56 11.92 7.90
CA GLY A 71 -5.04 13.28 7.81
C GLY A 71 -3.52 13.40 7.69
N ALA A 72 -2.79 12.30 7.48
CA ALA A 72 -1.36 12.37 7.19
C ALA A 72 -1.08 12.93 5.78
N GLY A 73 0.15 13.38 5.60
CA GLY A 73 0.65 13.97 4.35
C GLY A 73 0.79 12.97 3.18
N PRO A 74 1.46 13.39 2.09
CA PRO A 74 1.72 12.53 0.95
C PRO A 74 2.72 11.41 1.29
N THR A 75 2.62 10.29 0.56
CA THR A 75 3.66 9.26 0.52
C THR A 75 4.58 9.53 -0.67
N LEU A 76 5.89 9.45 -0.45
CA LEU A 76 6.89 9.46 -1.52
C LEU A 76 7.31 8.03 -1.83
N LEU A 77 7.01 7.58 -3.05
CA LEU A 77 7.45 6.28 -3.56
C LEU A 77 8.62 6.48 -4.52
N ILE A 78 9.77 5.91 -4.19
CA ILE A 78 11.00 6.06 -4.97
C ILE A 78 11.26 4.76 -5.72
N SER A 79 11.40 4.85 -7.04
CA SER A 79 11.69 3.72 -7.91
C SER A 79 12.65 4.13 -9.02
N PRO A 80 13.67 3.32 -9.34
CA PRO A 80 14.60 3.63 -10.43
C PRO A 80 14.02 3.35 -11.84
N LEU A 81 12.87 2.67 -11.94
CA LEU A 81 12.33 2.20 -13.22
C LEU A 81 11.08 2.99 -13.62
N LEU A 82 11.17 3.77 -14.70
CA LEU A 82 10.04 4.56 -15.24
C LEU A 82 8.83 3.69 -15.59
N ALA A 83 9.05 2.52 -16.19
CA ALA A 83 7.97 1.58 -16.50
C ALA A 83 7.22 1.12 -15.23
N LEU A 84 7.94 0.91 -14.13
CA LEU A 84 7.33 0.55 -12.86
C LEU A 84 6.55 1.72 -12.25
N MET A 85 7.07 2.95 -12.38
CA MET A 85 6.39 4.16 -11.91
C MET A 85 5.04 4.37 -12.64
N ARG A 86 4.97 4.06 -13.94
CA ARG A 86 3.70 4.11 -14.71
C ARG A 86 2.68 3.11 -14.17
N ASN A 87 3.07 1.85 -13.98
CA ASN A 87 2.20 0.83 -13.40
C ASN A 87 1.74 1.22 -11.97
N GLN A 88 2.58 1.92 -11.21
CA GLN A 88 2.23 2.43 -9.88
C GLN A 88 1.19 3.56 -9.92
N ILE A 89 1.26 4.46 -10.91
CA ILE A 89 0.20 5.46 -11.12
C ILE A 89 -1.13 4.75 -11.39
N GLU A 90 -1.15 3.78 -12.30
CA GLU A 90 -2.37 3.05 -12.66
C GLU A 90 -2.96 2.31 -11.46
N ALA A 91 -2.11 1.65 -10.65
CA ALA A 91 -2.54 0.96 -9.43
C ALA A 91 -3.07 1.91 -8.34
N ALA A 92 -2.73 3.20 -8.37
CA ALA A 92 -3.25 4.19 -7.42
C ALA A 92 -4.67 4.67 -7.75
N VAL A 93 -5.11 4.52 -9.01
CA VAL A 93 -6.40 5.03 -9.48
C VAL A 93 -7.58 4.37 -8.75
N PRO A 94 -7.68 3.02 -8.65
CA PRO A 94 -8.79 2.37 -7.92
C PRO A 94 -8.83 2.74 -6.44
N MET A 95 -7.70 3.14 -5.89
CA MET A 95 -7.55 3.58 -4.50
C MET A 95 -8.00 5.03 -4.26
N GLY A 96 -8.39 5.76 -5.32
CA GLY A 96 -8.72 7.18 -5.24
C GLY A 96 -7.53 8.03 -4.74
N VAL A 97 -6.31 7.53 -4.94
CA VAL A 97 -5.08 8.22 -4.57
C VAL A 97 -4.59 9.01 -5.77
N ARG A 98 -4.43 10.32 -5.60
CA ARG A 98 -3.86 11.19 -6.63
C ARG A 98 -2.34 10.97 -6.69
N ALA A 99 -1.92 10.05 -7.53
CA ALA A 99 -0.51 9.78 -7.77
C ALA A 99 0.04 10.68 -8.89
N VAL A 100 1.25 11.18 -8.69
CA VAL A 100 2.03 11.92 -9.69
C VAL A 100 3.45 11.37 -9.69
N THR A 101 4.11 11.41 -10.84
CA THR A 101 5.52 11.07 -10.98
C THR A 101 6.34 12.32 -11.20
N ILE A 102 7.52 12.35 -10.60
CA ILE A 102 8.54 13.37 -10.83
C ILE A 102 9.77 12.64 -11.35
N ASN A 103 10.20 12.97 -12.56
CA ASN A 103 11.45 12.52 -13.15
C ASN A 103 11.99 13.62 -14.09
N SER A 104 13.18 13.42 -14.65
CA SER A 104 13.84 14.41 -15.51
C SER A 104 13.09 14.73 -16.82
N GLU A 105 12.13 13.92 -17.22
CA GLU A 105 11.29 14.15 -18.41
C GLU A 105 10.05 15.01 -18.09
N ASN A 106 9.65 15.09 -16.81
CA ASN A 106 8.61 15.99 -16.32
C ASN A 106 9.23 17.38 -16.07
N ARG A 107 9.00 18.33 -16.96
CA ARG A 107 9.33 19.76 -16.75
C ARG A 107 8.16 20.51 -16.14
#